data_AF-A0A7T1I0P8-F1
#
_entry.id   AF-A0A7T1I0P8-F1
#
_cell.length_a   1.000
_cell.length_b   1.000
_cell.length_c   1.000
_cell.angle_alpha   90.00
_cell.angle_beta   90.00
_cell.angle_gamma   90.00
#
_symmetry.space_group_name_H-M   'P 1'
#
loop_
_entity.id
_entity.type
_entity.pdbx_description
1 polymer ?
#
loop_
_entity_poly.entity_id
_entity_poly.type
_entity_poly.pdbx_seq_one_letter_code
_entity_poly.pdbx_strand_id
1 'polypeptide(L)'
;MLNEPQINLPRSTGDVELLGSLSDAGYEAIEFPGCTTDEKTYLSWRSRKNIQECGNVTTCEGFGITYRMRKIESSLLTSLVHFFGSEYFFSSCAKKFDVNYGLTFRDSGLHKYLDGYEISPHPDIRRKALTYMVNINPSGDSELINYHTQYMVFKDEFRYIQCYWEGNPMQDRCWVPWDWCNTVFRQTKNNSIIIFAPTNSSLHAIKASYDHLRTQRTQLYGNLWFHEIEIDSKPCWEDFIIKPTKERRHHTINR
;
A
#
# COMPACT_ATOMS: atom_id res chain seq x y z
N MET A 1 13.93 -4.50 -18.70
CA MET A 1 14.23 -4.08 -17.31
C MET A 1 14.87 -2.71 -17.38
N LEU A 2 14.43 -1.76 -16.56
CA LEU A 2 14.97 -0.41 -16.55
C LEU A 2 16.31 -0.40 -15.81
N ASN A 3 17.41 -0.09 -16.50
CA ASN A 3 18.76 -0.16 -15.95
C ASN A 3 19.37 1.23 -15.68
N GLU A 4 18.54 2.16 -15.23
CA GLU A 4 18.99 3.51 -14.86
C GLU A 4 19.72 3.47 -13.53
N PRO A 5 20.87 4.18 -13.34
CA PRO A 5 21.65 4.12 -12.10
C PRO A 5 20.86 4.51 -10.85
N GLN A 6 19.93 5.48 -10.95
CA GLN A 6 19.07 5.86 -9.82
C GLN A 6 17.97 4.81 -9.52
N ILE A 7 17.75 3.83 -10.41
CA ILE A 7 16.78 2.73 -10.20
C ILE A 7 17.51 1.47 -9.76
N ASN A 8 18.53 1.06 -10.51
CA ASN A 8 19.32 -0.14 -10.25
C ASN A 8 20.55 0.22 -9.40
N LEU A 9 20.31 0.49 -8.12
CA LEU A 9 21.37 0.81 -7.17
C LEU A 9 22.33 -0.39 -7.03
N PRO A 10 23.64 -0.14 -6.82
CA PRO A 10 24.58 -1.18 -6.44
C PRO A 10 24.10 -1.96 -5.21
N ARG A 11 24.53 -3.22 -5.09
CA ARG A 11 24.29 -4.00 -3.88
C ARG A 11 25.02 -3.35 -2.70
N SER A 12 24.36 -3.32 -1.55
CA SER A 12 24.92 -2.80 -0.31
C SER A 12 25.35 -3.95 0.60
N THR A 13 26.35 -3.71 1.45
CA THR A 13 26.83 -4.68 2.45
C THR A 13 26.06 -4.61 3.77
N GLY A 14 25.28 -3.54 3.98
CA GLY A 14 24.43 -3.37 5.16
C GLY A 14 23.42 -2.25 5.00
N ASP A 15 22.50 -2.15 5.95
CA ASP A 15 21.35 -1.24 5.88
C ASP A 15 21.79 0.23 5.81
N VAL A 16 22.77 0.65 6.62
CA VAL A 16 23.27 2.02 6.64
C VAL A 16 23.85 2.44 5.29
N GLU A 17 24.59 1.55 4.61
CA GLU A 17 25.12 1.80 3.28
C GLU A 17 23.99 1.91 2.24
N LEU A 18 22.96 1.07 2.35
CA LEU A 18 21.78 1.15 1.48
C LEU A 18 21.06 2.50 1.66
N LEU A 19 20.85 2.94 2.90
CA LEU A 19 20.17 4.22 3.16
C LEU A 19 20.99 5.41 2.61
N GLY A 20 22.32 5.38 2.80
CA GLY A 20 23.23 6.34 2.17
C GLY A 20 23.12 6.34 0.65
N SER A 21 23.12 5.15 0.03
CA SER A 21 23.00 4.99 -1.43
C SER A 21 21.65 5.51 -1.97
N LEU A 22 20.57 5.35 -1.22
CA LEU A 22 19.26 5.91 -1.55
C LEU A 22 19.30 7.44 -1.52
N SER A 23 19.81 8.02 -0.44
CA SER A 23 19.97 9.47 -0.30
C SER A 23 20.82 10.07 -1.42
N ASP A 24 21.97 9.47 -1.70
CA ASP A 24 22.88 9.91 -2.77
C ASP A 24 22.22 9.83 -4.15
N ALA A 25 21.37 8.83 -4.37
CA ALA A 25 20.56 8.69 -5.58
C ALA A 25 19.35 9.65 -5.64
N GLY A 26 19.17 10.53 -4.65
CA GLY A 26 18.13 11.55 -4.63
C GLY A 26 16.79 11.09 -4.05
N TYR A 27 16.79 10.02 -3.26
CA TYR A 27 15.59 9.55 -2.56
C TYR A 27 15.49 10.12 -1.14
N GLU A 28 14.26 10.42 -0.74
CA GLU A 28 13.93 10.84 0.63
C GLU A 28 12.83 9.95 1.21
N ALA A 29 12.94 9.63 2.50
CA ALA A 29 11.89 8.94 3.23
C ALA A 29 10.61 9.78 3.25
N ILE A 30 9.45 9.15 3.08
CA ILE A 30 8.15 9.83 3.06
C ILE A 30 7.15 9.18 4.00
N GLU A 31 6.20 9.99 4.48
CA GLU A 31 5.02 9.46 5.13
C GLU A 31 4.26 8.58 4.14
N PHE A 32 4.10 7.32 4.50
CA PHE A 32 3.39 6.35 3.69
C PHE A 32 2.69 5.36 4.63
N PRO A 33 1.49 4.85 4.27
CA PRO A 33 0.79 3.95 5.18
C PRO A 33 1.63 2.70 5.43
N GLY A 34 1.79 2.31 6.70
CA GLY A 34 2.59 1.15 7.11
C GLY A 34 4.11 1.41 7.20
N CYS A 35 4.53 2.68 7.17
CA CYS A 35 5.94 3.07 7.21
C CYS A 35 6.25 4.08 8.32
N THR A 36 7.50 4.05 8.79
CA THR A 36 8.14 5.19 9.45
C THR A 36 8.88 6.07 8.43
N THR A 37 9.08 7.34 8.78
CA THR A 37 10.01 8.25 8.10
C THR A 37 11.36 8.35 8.79
N ASP A 38 11.47 7.86 10.04
CA ASP A 38 12.71 7.88 10.79
C ASP A 38 13.56 6.63 10.53
N GLU A 39 14.67 6.83 9.83
CA GLU A 39 15.63 5.79 9.48
C GLU A 39 16.21 5.10 10.71
N LYS A 40 16.39 5.82 11.83
CA LYS A 40 16.92 5.22 13.07
C LYS A 40 15.92 4.23 13.66
N THR A 41 14.64 4.59 13.69
CA THR A 41 13.58 3.68 14.12
C THR A 41 13.49 2.47 13.18
N TYR A 42 13.61 2.68 11.86
CA TYR A 42 13.65 1.57 10.89
C TYR A 42 14.83 0.62 11.16
N LEU A 43 16.04 1.14 11.35
CA LEU A 43 17.23 0.34 11.62
C LEU A 43 17.13 -0.43 12.96
N SER A 44 16.59 0.22 14.01
CA SER A 44 16.30 -0.43 15.29
C SER A 44 15.37 -1.62 15.11
N TRP A 45 14.23 -1.39 14.44
CA TRP A 45 13.26 -2.44 14.13
C TRP A 45 13.90 -3.57 13.32
N ARG A 46 14.62 -3.26 12.23
CA ARG A 46 15.24 -4.25 11.34
C ARG A 46 16.22 -5.15 12.09
N SER A 47 17.00 -4.59 13.01
CA SER A 47 17.99 -5.34 13.81
C SER A 47 17.37 -6.34 14.78
N ARG A 48 16.16 -6.06 15.28
CA ARG A 48 15.48 -6.87 16.30
C ARG A 48 14.32 -7.71 15.75
N LYS A 49 13.75 -7.28 14.63
CA LYS A 49 12.46 -7.73 14.07
C LYS A 49 11.35 -7.84 15.13
N ASN A 50 11.38 -6.97 16.14
CA ASN A 50 10.39 -7.00 17.21
C ASN A 50 9.13 -6.24 16.79
N ILE A 51 8.01 -6.97 16.71
CA ILE A 51 6.72 -6.50 16.23
C ILE A 51 6.10 -5.46 17.19
N GLN A 52 6.47 -5.45 18.48
CA GLN A 52 5.92 -4.50 19.45
C GLN A 52 6.27 -3.03 19.17
N GLU A 53 7.29 -2.77 18.34
CA GLU A 53 7.67 -1.42 17.92
C GLU A 53 6.92 -0.96 16.64
N CYS A 54 6.12 -1.81 15.98
CA CYS A 54 5.43 -1.55 14.69
C CYS A 54 4.21 -0.61 14.79
N GLY A 55 4.16 0.29 15.76
CA GLY A 55 2.99 1.09 16.11
C GLY A 55 2.23 1.70 14.92
N ASN A 56 0.95 1.33 14.80
CA ASN A 56 -0.23 2.20 14.59
C ASN A 56 -1.47 1.41 14.10
N VAL A 57 -1.32 0.16 13.65
CA VAL A 57 -2.45 -0.70 13.27
C VAL A 57 -2.21 -2.14 13.73
N THR A 58 -3.13 -2.67 14.53
CA THR A 58 -3.10 -4.02 15.12
C THR A 58 -3.19 -5.16 14.10
N THR A 59 -3.38 -4.84 12.81
CA THR A 59 -3.44 -5.81 11.70
C THR A 59 -2.10 -6.06 11.02
N CYS A 60 -1.06 -5.26 11.31
CA CYS A 60 0.26 -5.37 10.68
C CYS A 60 1.25 -6.14 11.55
N GLU A 61 2.11 -6.93 10.91
CA GLU A 61 3.23 -7.62 11.56
C GLU A 61 4.60 -7.00 11.20
N GLY A 62 4.67 -6.25 10.10
CA GLY A 62 5.84 -5.54 9.61
C GLY A 62 5.84 -4.04 9.91
N PHE A 63 7.02 -3.43 9.75
CA PHE A 63 7.27 -2.01 9.91
C PHE A 63 8.28 -1.60 8.84
N GLY A 64 7.81 -0.88 7.82
CA GLY A 64 8.62 -0.53 6.66
C GLY A 64 9.18 0.88 6.69
N ILE A 65 9.93 1.19 5.65
CA ILE A 65 10.23 2.56 5.25
C ILE A 65 10.04 2.65 3.73
N THR A 66 9.47 3.79 3.28
CA THR A 66 9.25 4.09 1.87
C THR A 66 9.97 5.37 1.53
N TYR A 67 10.63 5.34 0.37
CA TYR A 67 11.37 6.44 -0.18
C TYR A 67 10.72 6.92 -1.47
N ARG A 68 10.71 8.24 -1.69
CA ARG A 68 10.33 8.87 -2.96
C ARG A 68 11.54 9.57 -3.55
N MET A 69 11.79 9.37 -4.85
CA MET A 69 12.81 10.13 -5.57
C MET A 69 12.38 11.61 -5.65
N ARG A 70 13.22 12.51 -5.15
CA ARG A 70 13.03 13.96 -5.22
C ARG A 70 13.91 14.61 -6.28
N LYS A 71 15.10 14.08 -6.49
CA LYS A 71 16.05 14.58 -7.48
C LYS A 71 16.19 13.56 -8.60
N ILE A 72 15.78 13.95 -9.81
CA ILE A 72 15.89 13.12 -11.01
C ILE A 72 17.00 13.70 -11.89
N GLU A 73 18.01 12.91 -12.22
CA GLU A 73 19.15 13.33 -13.03
C GLU A 73 19.03 12.79 -14.47
N SER A 74 18.36 11.65 -14.65
CA SER A 74 18.16 11.02 -15.94
C SER A 74 17.01 11.64 -16.73
N SER A 75 17.24 11.91 -18.02
CA SER A 75 16.22 12.37 -18.96
C SER A 75 15.14 11.32 -19.21
N LEU A 76 15.51 10.03 -19.19
CA LEU A 76 14.57 8.92 -19.31
C LEU A 76 13.64 8.87 -18.10
N LEU A 77 14.20 8.93 -16.89
CA LEU A 77 13.41 8.95 -15.65
C LEU A 77 12.51 10.18 -15.56
N THR A 78 13.02 11.35 -15.96
CA THR A 78 12.24 12.58 -16.05
C THR A 78 11.04 12.39 -16.97
N SER A 79 11.26 11.80 -18.15
CA SER A 79 10.20 11.55 -19.13
C SER A 79 9.15 10.56 -18.61
N LEU A 80 9.58 9.49 -17.93
CA LEU A 80 8.69 8.50 -17.34
C LEU A 80 7.83 9.10 -16.22
N VAL A 81 8.45 9.79 -15.26
CA VAL A 81 7.73 10.44 -14.16
C VAL A 81 6.79 11.52 -14.68
N HIS A 82 7.20 12.31 -15.68
CA HIS A 82 6.34 13.30 -16.31
C HIS A 82 5.14 12.66 -17.01
N PHE A 83 5.33 11.57 -17.75
CA PHE A 83 4.24 10.88 -18.43
C PHE A 83 3.17 10.41 -17.43
N PHE A 84 3.56 9.64 -16.41
CA PHE A 84 2.64 9.11 -15.41
C PHE A 84 2.12 10.17 -14.43
N GLY A 85 2.80 11.31 -14.30
CA GLY A 85 2.36 12.47 -13.54
C GLY A 85 1.48 13.45 -14.34
N SER A 86 1.37 13.27 -15.66
CA SER A 86 0.76 14.24 -16.56
C SER A 86 -0.75 14.38 -16.36
N GLU A 87 -1.28 15.56 -16.68
CA GLU A 87 -2.72 15.81 -16.67
C GLU A 87 -3.45 14.89 -17.65
N TYR A 88 -2.84 14.66 -18.82
CA TYR A 88 -3.41 13.78 -19.84
C TYR A 88 -3.56 12.35 -19.36
N PHE A 89 -2.55 11.79 -18.69
CA PHE A 89 -2.62 10.44 -18.13
C PHE A 89 -3.74 10.34 -17.08
N PHE A 90 -3.75 11.27 -16.12
CA PHE A 90 -4.71 11.23 -15.02
C PHE A 90 -6.15 11.54 -15.45
N SER A 91 -6.37 12.51 -16.34
CA SER A 91 -7.71 12.80 -16.89
C SER A 91 -8.24 11.64 -17.74
N SER A 92 -7.38 10.94 -18.47
CA SER A 92 -7.75 9.72 -19.20
C SER A 92 -8.17 8.59 -18.25
N CYS A 93 -7.44 8.41 -17.15
CA CYS A 93 -7.81 7.48 -16.09
C CYS A 93 -9.14 7.87 -15.45
N ALA A 94 -9.30 9.14 -15.06
CA ALA A 94 -10.53 9.64 -14.45
C ALA A 94 -11.75 9.39 -15.35
N LYS A 95 -11.64 9.67 -16.65
CA LYS A 95 -12.68 9.36 -17.65
C LYS A 95 -12.99 7.87 -17.74
N LYS A 96 -11.98 6.99 -17.68
CA LYS A 96 -12.17 5.53 -17.74
C LYS A 96 -12.94 4.99 -16.53
N PHE A 97 -12.73 5.57 -15.36
CA PHE A 97 -13.31 5.15 -14.09
C PHE A 97 -14.50 6.01 -13.63
N ASP A 98 -15.00 6.91 -14.50
CA ASP A 98 -16.11 7.82 -14.19
C ASP A 98 -15.88 8.67 -12.92
N VAL A 99 -14.63 9.12 -12.74
CA VAL A 99 -14.23 10.02 -11.64
C VAL A 99 -14.32 11.45 -12.14
N ASN A 100 -14.99 12.33 -11.38
CA ASN A 100 -14.99 13.76 -11.65
C ASN A 100 -13.61 14.36 -11.37
N TYR A 101 -12.79 14.47 -12.42
CA TYR A 101 -11.42 14.96 -12.33
C TYR A 101 -11.29 16.36 -11.71
N GLY A 102 -12.27 17.24 -11.94
CA GLY A 102 -12.27 18.60 -11.40
C GLY A 102 -12.44 18.68 -9.88
N LEU A 103 -12.86 17.59 -9.23
CA LEU A 103 -12.96 17.48 -7.77
C LEU A 103 -11.74 16.78 -7.15
N THR A 104 -10.68 16.57 -7.94
CA THR A 104 -9.51 15.80 -7.51
C THR A 104 -8.19 16.54 -7.68
N PHE A 105 -7.22 16.17 -6.85
CA PHE A 105 -5.82 16.51 -7.06
C PHE A 105 -4.97 15.25 -7.27
N ARG A 106 -3.82 15.44 -7.93
CA ARG A 106 -2.88 14.38 -8.29
C ARG A 106 -1.77 14.27 -7.26
N ASP A 107 -1.37 13.04 -6.97
CA ASP A 107 -0.09 12.73 -6.34
C ASP A 107 0.58 11.60 -7.11
N SER A 108 1.86 11.74 -7.44
CA SER A 108 2.56 10.81 -8.32
C SER A 108 4.05 10.87 -8.05
N GLY A 109 4.72 9.71 -8.05
CA GLY A 109 6.16 9.67 -7.86
C GLY A 109 6.76 8.30 -8.10
N LEU A 110 8.09 8.30 -8.13
CA LEU A 110 8.91 7.11 -8.20
C LEU A 110 9.30 6.71 -6.78
N HIS A 111 8.86 5.53 -6.35
CA HIS A 111 9.03 5.05 -4.99
C HIS A 111 9.93 3.82 -4.92
N LYS A 112 10.70 3.73 -3.83
CA LYS A 112 11.37 2.52 -3.38
C LYS A 112 10.83 2.12 -2.01
N TYR A 113 10.46 0.86 -1.88
CA TYR A 113 10.00 0.27 -0.63
C TYR A 113 11.11 -0.64 -0.12
N LEU A 114 11.34 -0.69 1.19
CA LEU A 114 12.32 -1.58 1.79
C LEU A 114 11.68 -2.82 2.44
N ASP A 115 12.52 -3.78 2.85
CA ASP A 115 12.08 -4.97 3.59
C ASP A 115 11.28 -4.58 4.82
N GLY A 116 10.25 -5.37 5.13
CA GLY A 116 9.33 -5.09 6.24
C GLY A 116 8.13 -4.22 5.89
N TYR A 117 8.11 -3.62 4.70
CA TYR A 117 6.98 -2.81 4.26
C TYR A 117 5.68 -3.61 4.19
N GLU A 118 4.71 -3.22 5.01
CA GLU A 118 3.44 -3.91 5.13
C GLU A 118 2.26 -2.94 5.16
N ILE A 119 1.23 -3.28 4.38
CA ILE A 119 -0.13 -2.79 4.59
C ILE A 119 -1.05 -4.00 4.53
N SER A 120 -1.84 -4.21 5.58
CA SER A 120 -2.82 -5.30 5.66
C SER A 120 -3.93 -5.16 4.60
N PRO A 121 -4.71 -6.23 4.34
CA PRO A 121 -5.78 -6.16 3.35
C PRO A 121 -6.74 -5.01 3.63
N HIS A 122 -7.02 -4.23 2.60
CA HIS A 122 -7.95 -3.11 2.68
C HIS A 122 -8.38 -2.72 1.27
N PRO A 123 -9.57 -2.15 1.11
CA PRO A 123 -9.81 -1.23 0.02
C PRO A 123 -9.30 0.15 0.44
N ASP A 124 -8.89 0.96 -0.52
CA ASP A 124 -8.42 2.32 -0.23
C ASP A 124 -9.52 3.17 0.41
N ILE A 125 -9.13 4.13 1.25
CA ILE A 125 -10.05 5.04 1.92
C ILE A 125 -10.90 5.85 0.93
N ARG A 126 -12.08 6.33 1.35
CA ARG A 126 -13.01 7.07 0.49
C ARG A 126 -12.44 8.34 -0.14
N ARG A 127 -11.44 8.95 0.50
CA ARG A 127 -10.75 10.13 -0.04
C ARG A 127 -9.99 9.81 -1.32
N LYS A 128 -9.58 8.56 -1.51
CA LYS A 128 -8.84 8.15 -2.68
C LYS A 128 -9.81 7.82 -3.82
N ALA A 129 -9.66 8.54 -4.93
CA ALA A 129 -10.52 8.38 -6.10
C ALA A 129 -9.97 7.32 -7.07
N LEU A 130 -8.64 7.21 -7.18
CA LEU A 130 -7.97 6.29 -8.08
C LEU A 130 -6.53 6.03 -7.63
N THR A 131 -6.01 4.84 -7.89
CA THR A 131 -4.60 4.49 -7.75
C THR A 131 -4.07 3.88 -9.03
N TYR A 132 -2.82 4.19 -9.37
CA TYR A 132 -2.04 3.42 -10.32
C TYR A 132 -0.71 2.97 -9.71
N MET A 133 -0.24 1.80 -10.15
CA MET A 133 1.04 1.21 -9.77
C MET A 133 1.72 0.57 -10.97
N VAL A 134 2.92 1.03 -11.29
CA VAL A 134 3.77 0.43 -12.33
C VAL A 134 4.96 -0.24 -11.67
N ASN A 135 5.12 -1.54 -11.90
CA ASN A 135 6.31 -2.27 -11.45
C ASN A 135 7.48 -1.98 -12.41
N ILE A 136 8.60 -1.50 -11.87
CA ILE A 136 9.85 -1.26 -12.61
C ILE A 136 11.06 -1.74 -11.81
N ASN A 137 10.91 -2.93 -11.21
CA ASN A 137 11.91 -3.54 -10.34
C ASN A 137 13.21 -3.84 -11.13
N PRO A 138 14.41 -3.51 -10.60
CA PRO A 138 15.65 -3.66 -11.35
C PRO A 138 16.26 -5.08 -11.31
N SER A 139 15.70 -6.02 -10.55
CA SER A 139 16.26 -7.37 -10.47
C SER A 139 15.74 -8.31 -11.55
N GLY A 140 16.59 -9.20 -12.07
CA GLY A 140 16.21 -10.23 -13.05
C GLY A 140 15.28 -11.30 -12.50
N ASP A 141 15.34 -11.54 -11.20
CA ASP A 141 14.46 -12.45 -10.46
C ASP A 141 13.28 -11.70 -9.80
N SER A 142 13.01 -10.44 -10.17
CA SER A 142 12.04 -9.60 -9.46
C SER A 142 10.67 -10.25 -9.31
N GLU A 143 10.22 -10.99 -10.33
CA GLU A 143 8.89 -11.60 -10.36
C GLU A 143 8.73 -12.76 -9.34
N LEU A 144 9.85 -13.28 -8.82
CA LEU A 144 9.89 -14.36 -7.82
C LEU A 144 10.04 -13.85 -6.38
N ILE A 145 10.34 -12.56 -6.21
CA ILE A 145 10.58 -11.98 -4.88
C ILE A 145 9.24 -11.65 -4.20
N ASN A 146 9.14 -11.90 -2.89
CA ASN A 146 7.95 -11.64 -2.11
C ASN A 146 7.83 -10.17 -1.68
N TYR A 147 7.53 -9.29 -2.63
CA TYR A 147 7.27 -7.85 -2.38
C TYR A 147 6.18 -7.27 -3.29
N HIS A 148 5.37 -8.10 -3.93
CA HIS A 148 4.38 -7.64 -4.90
C HIS A 148 3.02 -7.42 -4.24
N THR A 149 2.26 -6.46 -4.76
CA THR A 149 0.89 -6.22 -4.31
C THR A 149 0.05 -7.47 -4.53
N GLN A 150 -0.69 -7.85 -3.48
CA GLN A 150 -1.64 -8.93 -3.46
C GLN A 150 -3.04 -8.34 -3.60
N TYR A 151 -3.82 -8.85 -4.54
CA TYR A 151 -5.23 -8.51 -4.74
C TYR A 151 -6.05 -9.63 -4.16
N MET A 152 -7.03 -9.28 -3.34
CA MET A 152 -7.63 -10.19 -2.39
C MET A 152 -9.16 -10.14 -2.45
N VAL A 153 -9.78 -11.16 -1.87
CA VAL A 153 -11.22 -11.21 -1.59
C VAL A 153 -11.41 -11.66 -0.15
N PHE A 154 -12.51 -11.27 0.50
CA PHE A 154 -12.85 -11.85 1.79
C PHE A 154 -13.09 -13.35 1.67
N LYS A 155 -12.72 -14.11 2.71
CA LYS A 155 -13.24 -15.47 2.90
C LYS A 155 -14.74 -15.39 3.18
N ASP A 156 -15.46 -16.48 2.92
CA ASP A 156 -16.92 -16.49 2.96
C ASP A 156 -17.48 -16.03 4.31
N GLU A 157 -16.86 -16.44 5.41
CA GLU A 157 -17.25 -16.08 6.78
C GLU A 157 -17.08 -14.58 7.10
N PHE A 158 -16.27 -13.84 6.33
CA PHE A 158 -16.02 -12.40 6.50
C PHE A 158 -16.71 -11.53 5.45
N ARG A 159 -17.45 -12.12 4.49
CA ARG A 159 -18.14 -11.36 3.43
C ARG A 159 -19.18 -10.36 3.94
N TYR A 160 -19.68 -10.52 5.16
CA TYR A 160 -20.59 -9.56 5.79
C TYR A 160 -19.97 -8.16 5.93
N ILE A 161 -18.64 -8.05 6.01
CA ILE A 161 -17.92 -6.77 6.10
C ILE A 161 -18.09 -5.98 4.79
N GLN A 162 -17.94 -6.67 3.65
CA GLN A 162 -18.21 -6.05 2.35
C GLN A 162 -19.68 -5.59 2.26
N CYS A 163 -20.63 -6.44 2.66
CA CYS A 163 -22.05 -6.07 2.69
C CYS A 163 -22.31 -4.87 3.61
N TYR A 164 -21.61 -4.80 4.75
CA TYR A 164 -21.69 -3.68 5.66
C TYR A 164 -21.21 -2.38 5.00
N TRP A 165 -20.05 -2.38 4.35
CA TRP A 165 -19.56 -1.20 3.62
C TRP A 165 -20.46 -0.80 2.44
N GLU A 166 -21.10 -1.76 1.78
CA GLU A 166 -22.09 -1.50 0.72
C GLU A 166 -23.37 -0.85 1.28
N GLY A 167 -23.83 -1.29 2.46
CA GLY A 167 -24.98 -0.71 3.15
C GLY A 167 -24.69 0.62 3.86
N ASN A 168 -23.41 0.97 4.07
CA ASN A 168 -22.98 2.16 4.80
C ASN A 168 -22.02 3.02 3.96
N PRO A 169 -22.50 3.64 2.87
CA PRO A 169 -21.65 4.34 1.91
C PRO A 169 -20.96 5.59 2.47
N MET A 170 -21.40 6.12 3.60
CA MET A 170 -20.78 7.28 4.24
C MET A 170 -19.72 6.89 5.28
N GLN A 171 -19.45 5.59 5.47
CA GLN A 171 -18.38 5.16 6.35
C GLN A 171 -17.09 4.89 5.59
N ASP A 172 -15.97 5.24 6.22
CA ASP A 172 -14.67 4.91 5.65
C ASP A 172 -14.41 3.40 5.74
N ARG A 173 -13.48 2.96 4.91
CA ARG A 173 -13.00 1.59 4.88
C ARG A 173 -11.78 1.49 5.79
N CYS A 174 -11.54 0.30 6.32
CA CYS A 174 -10.41 0.06 7.21
C CYS A 174 -9.56 -1.09 6.72
N TRP A 175 -8.38 -1.21 7.33
CA TRP A 175 -7.55 -2.38 7.18
C TRP A 175 -8.14 -3.52 7.98
N VAL A 176 -8.11 -4.72 7.44
CA VAL A 176 -8.62 -5.94 8.07
C VAL A 176 -7.49 -6.96 8.23
N PRO A 177 -7.61 -7.92 9.15
CA PRO A 177 -6.63 -8.98 9.32
C PRO A 177 -6.35 -9.79 8.05
N TRP A 178 -5.09 -10.20 7.88
CA TRP A 178 -4.66 -11.03 6.75
C TRP A 178 -5.40 -12.36 6.64
N ASP A 179 -5.71 -12.96 7.78
CA ASP A 179 -6.41 -14.25 7.87
C ASP A 179 -7.89 -14.15 7.48
N TRP A 180 -8.43 -12.96 7.25
CA TRP A 180 -9.82 -12.78 6.79
C TRP A 180 -9.97 -12.81 5.27
N CYS A 181 -8.86 -12.85 4.53
CA CYS A 181 -8.85 -12.70 3.08
C CYS A 181 -8.08 -13.82 2.38
N ASN A 182 -8.45 -14.08 1.12
CA ASN A 182 -7.72 -14.94 0.18
C ASN A 182 -7.08 -14.08 -0.91
N THR A 183 -5.82 -14.32 -1.23
CA THR A 183 -5.18 -13.74 -2.42
C THR A 183 -5.72 -14.41 -3.69
N VAL A 184 -6.24 -13.62 -4.62
CA VAL A 184 -6.73 -14.10 -5.91
C VAL A 184 -5.78 -13.75 -7.06
N PHE A 185 -4.98 -12.70 -6.90
CA PHE A 185 -4.03 -12.28 -7.91
C PHE A 185 -2.83 -11.56 -7.27
N ARG A 186 -1.66 -11.64 -7.92
CA ARG A 186 -0.45 -10.91 -7.52
C ARG A 186 0.13 -10.21 -8.75
N GLN A 187 0.42 -8.92 -8.63
CA GLN A 187 1.08 -8.15 -9.68
C GLN A 187 2.58 -8.45 -9.68
N THR A 188 3.00 -9.65 -10.10
CA THR A 188 4.42 -10.05 -10.09
C THR A 188 5.18 -9.56 -11.32
N LYS A 189 4.51 -9.48 -12.47
CA LYS A 189 5.14 -9.13 -13.74
C LYS A 189 5.79 -7.75 -13.67
N ASN A 190 7.03 -7.66 -14.13
CA ASN A 190 7.73 -6.39 -14.23
C ASN A 190 7.29 -5.63 -15.50
N ASN A 191 7.41 -4.30 -15.52
CA ASN A 191 6.84 -3.42 -16.55
C ASN A 191 5.32 -3.63 -16.74
N SER A 192 4.63 -4.01 -15.68
CA SER A 192 3.17 -4.10 -15.65
C SER A 192 2.60 -2.89 -14.93
N ILE A 193 1.41 -2.46 -15.34
CA ILE A 193 0.64 -1.41 -14.68
C ILE A 193 -0.70 -1.97 -14.20
N ILE A 194 -1.09 -1.58 -12.99
CA ILE A 194 -2.46 -1.73 -12.51
C ILE A 194 -3.02 -0.36 -12.18
N ILE A 195 -4.27 -0.14 -12.59
CA ILE A 195 -5.03 1.08 -12.33
C ILE A 195 -6.39 0.64 -11.80
N PHE A 196 -6.84 1.22 -10.68
CA PHE A 196 -8.15 0.93 -10.12
C PHE A 196 -8.74 2.13 -9.39
N ALA A 197 -10.07 2.22 -9.42
CA ALA A 197 -10.84 3.07 -8.53
C ALA A 197 -11.25 2.26 -7.28
N PRO A 198 -11.11 2.81 -6.06
CA PRO A 198 -11.45 2.07 -4.85
C PRO A 198 -12.93 1.73 -4.74
N THR A 199 -13.26 0.46 -4.49
CA THR A 199 -14.63 -0.03 -4.22
C THR A 199 -14.66 -0.82 -2.92
N ASN A 200 -15.82 -1.37 -2.53
CA ASN A 200 -15.92 -2.24 -1.36
C ASN A 200 -15.30 -3.63 -1.59
N SER A 201 -15.01 -3.98 -2.85
CA SER A 201 -14.42 -5.25 -3.26
C SER A 201 -12.97 -5.12 -3.76
N SER A 202 -12.39 -3.92 -3.78
CA SER A 202 -11.02 -3.68 -4.28
C SER A 202 -9.96 -3.92 -3.19
N LEU A 203 -10.06 -5.07 -2.50
CA LEU A 203 -9.12 -5.42 -1.44
C LEU A 203 -7.73 -5.65 -2.06
N HIS A 204 -6.75 -4.99 -1.48
CA HIS A 204 -5.35 -5.19 -1.81
C HIS A 204 -4.48 -5.04 -0.58
N ALA A 205 -3.30 -5.62 -0.64
CA ALA A 205 -2.39 -5.70 0.48
C ALA A 205 -0.95 -5.86 -0.01
N ILE A 206 0.01 -5.60 0.88
CA ILE A 206 1.42 -5.87 0.64
C ILE A 206 2.05 -6.32 1.94
N LYS A 207 2.90 -7.35 1.87
CA LYS A 207 3.76 -7.77 2.97
C LYS A 207 5.12 -8.14 2.40
N ALA A 208 5.98 -7.13 2.30
CA ALA A 208 7.29 -7.28 1.71
C ALA A 208 8.22 -8.04 2.66
N SER A 209 8.77 -9.14 2.16
CA SER A 209 9.75 -9.96 2.89
C SER A 209 10.82 -10.43 1.91
N TYR A 210 11.96 -9.73 1.90
CA TYR A 210 13.01 -9.96 0.92
C TYR A 210 14.35 -9.32 1.31
N ASP A 211 15.41 -9.71 0.63
CA ASP A 211 16.74 -9.10 0.80
C ASP A 211 16.82 -7.77 0.03
N HIS A 212 16.48 -6.68 0.72
CA HIS A 212 16.58 -5.32 0.20
C HIS A 212 18.02 -4.81 -0.06
N LEU A 213 19.06 -5.49 0.43
CA LEU A 213 20.45 -5.12 0.17
C LEU A 213 20.88 -5.51 -1.24
N ARG A 214 20.20 -6.50 -1.83
CA ARG A 214 20.45 -6.98 -3.20
C ARG A 214 19.70 -6.19 -4.26
N THR A 215 18.48 -5.77 -3.97
CA THR A 215 17.58 -5.06 -4.89
C THR A 215 16.46 -4.42 -4.08
N GLN A 216 15.71 -3.46 -4.61
CA GLN A 216 14.56 -2.87 -3.92
C GLN A 216 13.31 -2.93 -4.78
N ARG A 217 12.17 -3.17 -4.14
CA ARG A 217 10.87 -3.00 -4.79
C ARG A 217 10.75 -1.55 -5.25
N THR A 218 10.62 -1.35 -6.55
CA THR A 218 10.59 -0.04 -7.18
C THR A 218 9.34 0.11 -8.03
N GLN A 219 8.55 1.16 -7.76
CA GLN A 219 7.31 1.42 -8.48
C GLN A 219 7.18 2.89 -8.87
N LEU A 220 6.56 3.15 -10.02
CA LEU A 220 5.87 4.42 -10.21
C LEU A 220 4.49 4.28 -9.60
N TYR A 221 4.18 5.14 -8.64
CA TYR A 221 2.98 5.08 -7.84
C TYR A 221 2.30 6.45 -7.87
N GLY A 222 0.99 6.45 -8.07
CA GLY A 222 0.23 7.69 -7.98
C GLY A 222 -1.24 7.49 -7.76
N ASN A 223 -1.89 8.58 -7.36
CA ASN A 223 -3.28 8.59 -6.97
C ASN A 223 -3.99 9.86 -7.47
N LEU A 224 -5.30 9.72 -7.66
CA LEU A 224 -6.22 10.85 -7.57
C LEU A 224 -6.85 10.85 -6.18
N TRP A 225 -6.92 12.03 -5.59
CA TRP A 225 -7.53 12.27 -4.30
C TRP A 225 -8.64 13.27 -4.45
N PHE A 226 -9.82 13.00 -3.88
CA PHE A 226 -10.85 14.02 -3.76
C PHE A 226 -10.36 15.16 -2.86
N HIS A 227 -10.67 16.41 -3.24
CA HIS A 227 -10.38 17.58 -2.42
C HIS A 227 -11.06 17.47 -1.06
N GLU A 228 -12.34 17.12 -1.08
CA GLU A 228 -13.21 16.98 0.08
C GLU A 228 -13.98 15.66 0.00
N ILE A 229 -14.26 15.09 1.17
CA ILE A 229 -15.16 13.95 1.31
C ILE A 229 -16.03 14.16 2.54
N GLU A 230 -17.27 13.72 2.45
CA GLU A 230 -18.17 13.59 3.58
C GLU A 230 -18.13 12.14 4.05
N ILE A 231 -17.79 11.92 5.33
CA ILE A 231 -17.85 10.62 5.99
C ILE A 231 -18.43 10.76 7.39
N ASP A 232 -19.26 9.81 7.78
CA ASP A 232 -19.92 9.78 9.08
C ASP A 232 -19.02 9.20 10.16
N SER A 233 -18.18 8.22 9.80
CA SER A 233 -17.28 7.54 10.74
C SER A 233 -16.13 6.79 10.04
N LYS A 234 -15.16 6.38 10.85
CA LYS A 234 -13.99 5.59 10.46
C LYS A 234 -13.89 4.34 11.36
N PRO A 235 -14.58 3.25 11.03
CA PRO A 235 -14.50 2.03 11.82
C PRO A 235 -13.07 1.46 11.82
N CYS A 236 -12.72 0.69 12.84
CA CYS A 236 -11.55 -0.18 12.84
C CYS A 236 -11.99 -1.65 12.68
N TRP A 237 -11.05 -2.56 12.40
CA TRP A 237 -11.43 -3.95 12.14
C TRP A 237 -12.04 -4.65 13.35
N GLU A 238 -11.66 -4.23 14.56
CA GLU A 238 -12.21 -4.76 15.80
C GLU A 238 -13.72 -4.52 15.93
N ASP A 239 -14.23 -3.46 15.30
CA ASP A 239 -15.68 -3.16 15.26
C ASP A 239 -16.47 -4.23 14.49
N PHE A 240 -15.80 -4.99 13.63
CA PHE A 240 -16.41 -6.08 12.86
C PHE A 240 -16.42 -7.42 13.59
N ILE A 241 -15.77 -7.55 14.76
CA ILE A 241 -15.74 -8.82 15.49
C ILE A 241 -17.13 -9.15 16.05
N ILE A 242 -17.79 -10.16 15.45
CA ILE A 242 -19.07 -10.70 15.94
C ILE A 242 -18.80 -11.51 17.22
N LYS A 243 -19.20 -10.98 18.39
CA LYS A 243 -19.09 -11.68 19.67
C LYS A 243 -20.30 -12.59 19.87
N PRO A 244 -20.12 -13.82 20.41
CA PRO A 244 -21.24 -14.65 20.81
C PRO A 244 -22.10 -13.89 21.83
N THR A 245 -23.41 -13.83 21.58
CA THR A 245 -24.35 -13.26 22.54
C THR A 245 -24.31 -14.13 23.79
N LYS A 246 -23.98 -13.57 24.96
CA LYS A 246 -24.14 -14.30 26.23
C LYS A 246 -25.58 -14.79 26.29
N GLU A 247 -25.77 -16.10 26.42
CA GLU A 247 -27.08 -16.71 26.59
C GLU A 247 -27.87 -15.90 27.62
N ARG A 248 -29.05 -15.40 27.22
CA ARG A 248 -30.01 -14.81 28.16
C ARG A 248 -30.33 -15.92 29.14
N ARG A 249 -29.84 -15.81 30.38
CA ARG A 249 -30.24 -16.70 31.49
C ARG A 249 -31.76 -16.77 31.49
N HIS A 250 -32.32 -17.92 31.12
CA HIS A 250 -33.73 -18.20 31.30
C HIS A 250 -34.03 -17.95 32.79
N HIS A 251 -34.82 -16.91 33.07
CA HIS A 251 -35.48 -16.81 34.36
C HIS A 251 -36.46 -17.98 34.42
N THR A 252 -36.06 -19.01 35.14
CA THR A 252 -36.97 -20.06 35.58
C THR A 252 -38.03 -19.37 36.43
N ILE A 253 -39.21 -19.16 35.86
CA ILE A 253 -40.38 -18.76 36.64
C ILE A 253 -40.78 -19.99 37.44
N ASN A 254 -40.34 -20.06 38.70
CA ASN A 254 -40.87 -21.03 39.64
C ASN A 254 -42.34 -20.69 39.89
N ARG A 255 -43.22 -21.62 39.51
CA ARG A 255 -44.64 -21.63 39.91
C ARG A 255 -44.79 -22.12 41.33
#